data_AF-B9JK05-F1
#
_entry.id   AF-B9JK05-F1
#
_cell.length_a   1.000
_cell.length_b   1.000
_cell.length_c   1.000
_cell.angle_alpha   90.00
_cell.angle_beta   90.00
_cell.angle_gamma   90.00
#
_symmetry.space_group_name_H-M   'P 1'
#
loop_
_entity.id
_entity.type
_entity.pdbx_description
1 polymer ?
#
loop_
_entity_poly.entity_id
_entity_poly.type
_entity_poly.pdbx_seq_one_letter_code
_entity_poly.pdbx_strand_id
1 'polypeptide(L)'
;MPDRRCLIWGKYNERVNRMSVIAYYGSCPSEEFVKYAFPESRLGFFCYGINVASFMDDRKASIKGIEEWPEQIKKKLLYEAKKGFRDRLKEAAPQTLIVDFSRASRASIMRYKNSVLTVPYELLEAGPHQQLEAFSLFKIMPFGSREFWTLVTGAMQKFCDFLTAELPETEVIFLDVPPTADYRGTLTDSNTYMTDFCRWQMRYPICRMLIDFCLARIKNSRVLTPPVPLYSDDAALYGPAPMHYAAEVWMETAEIYHANGGFSGLGRSCDLVSTLTNYSGLMDAFSKTALSKPDLQRFGLDILHGALPYLFAKIQSPAPSHFVEPIESHDVVAAFRWILGREPESALTFLNHYALANRKELRDTLLRSFEFQNQVKYYAKQ
;
A
#
# COMPACT_ATOMS: atom_id res chain seq x y z
N MET A 1 5.68 38.59 48.74
CA MET A 1 5.30 37.26 48.20
C MET A 1 5.27 37.37 46.69
N PRO A 2 6.07 36.61 45.93
CA PRO A 2 6.07 36.70 44.47
C PRO A 2 4.76 36.15 43.91
N ASP A 3 4.27 36.81 42.88
CA ASP A 3 2.98 36.60 42.23
C ASP A 3 2.84 35.17 41.68
N ARG A 4 2.01 34.35 42.35
CA ARG A 4 1.74 32.95 41.96
C ARG A 4 1.07 32.82 40.59
N ARG A 5 0.54 33.90 40.00
CA ARG A 5 -0.10 33.85 38.67
C ARG A 5 0.90 33.78 37.52
N CYS A 6 2.10 34.33 37.68
CA CYS A 6 3.15 34.33 36.65
C CYS A 6 3.79 32.94 36.48
N LEU A 7 3.92 32.18 37.58
CA LEU A 7 4.44 30.80 37.58
C LEU A 7 3.47 29.78 36.94
N ILE A 8 2.15 30.03 37.00
CA ILE A 8 1.15 29.13 36.41
C ILE A 8 1.06 29.33 34.90
N TRP A 9 1.14 30.58 34.41
CA TRP A 9 1.21 30.88 32.98
C TRP A 9 2.53 30.44 32.34
N GLY A 10 3.67 30.59 33.04
CA GLY A 10 4.96 30.06 32.60
C GLY A 10 4.96 28.53 32.47
N LYS A 11 4.39 27.81 33.46
CA LYS A 11 4.26 26.34 33.41
C LYS A 11 3.23 25.83 32.40
N TYR A 12 2.18 26.60 32.12
CA TYR A 12 1.18 26.25 31.09
C TYR A 12 1.76 26.43 29.68
N ASN A 13 2.49 27.53 29.44
CA ASN A 13 3.21 27.72 28.18
C ASN A 13 4.41 26.77 28.02
N GLU A 14 5.10 26.39 29.10
CA GLU A 14 6.11 25.32 29.05
C GLU A 14 5.51 23.93 28.80
N ARG A 15 4.29 23.63 29.31
CA ARG A 15 3.57 22.39 29.01
C ARG A 15 3.10 22.33 27.56
N VAL A 16 2.59 23.42 27.02
CA VAL A 16 2.19 23.52 25.59
C VAL A 16 3.42 23.47 24.67
N ASN A 17 4.59 23.94 25.12
CA ASN A 17 5.88 23.78 24.41
C ASN A 17 6.57 22.41 24.60
N ARG A 18 6.02 21.50 25.42
CA ARG A 18 6.61 20.17 25.68
C ARG A 18 5.81 19.00 25.11
N MET A 19 4.65 19.24 24.48
CA MET A 19 3.93 18.17 23.81
C MET A 19 4.70 17.71 22.57
N SER A 20 5.01 16.41 22.49
CA SER A 20 5.57 15.82 21.29
C SER A 20 4.62 16.02 20.11
N VAL A 21 5.17 16.49 19.00
CA VAL A 21 4.52 16.56 17.70
C VAL A 21 4.77 15.24 16.99
N ILE A 22 3.68 14.53 16.72
CA ILE A 22 3.69 13.25 16.02
C ILE A 22 3.13 13.44 14.63
N ALA A 23 3.63 12.67 13.68
CA ALA A 23 3.09 12.59 12.34
C ALA A 23 2.90 11.14 11.90
N TYR A 24 1.99 10.92 10.96
CA TYR A 24 1.93 9.62 10.27
C TYR A 24 1.67 9.72 8.77
N TYR A 25 2.19 8.74 8.05
CA TYR A 25 1.95 8.51 6.63
C TYR A 25 1.60 7.03 6.40
N GLY A 26 0.43 6.76 5.82
CA GLY A 26 0.05 5.38 5.49
C GLY A 26 -1.45 5.14 5.45
N SER A 27 -1.90 4.20 6.27
CA SER A 27 -3.26 3.69 6.34
C SER A 27 -3.72 3.47 7.78
N CYS A 28 -4.73 2.61 7.97
CA CYS A 28 -5.35 2.37 9.26
C CYS A 28 -4.40 1.86 10.36
N PRO A 29 -3.34 1.06 10.09
CA PRO A 29 -2.45 0.62 11.15
C PRO A 29 -1.67 1.79 11.77
N SER A 30 -1.22 2.74 10.95
CA SER A 30 -0.52 3.93 11.45
C SER A 30 -1.43 4.80 12.30
N GLU A 31 -2.69 4.98 11.89
CA GLU A 31 -3.67 5.77 12.65
C GLU A 31 -3.97 5.14 14.02
N GLU A 32 -4.26 3.83 14.04
CA GLU A 32 -4.57 3.12 15.29
C GLU A 32 -3.36 3.07 16.22
N PHE A 33 -2.15 2.75 15.72
CA PHE A 33 -0.97 2.77 16.57
C PHE A 33 -0.70 4.16 17.15
N VAL A 34 -0.82 5.23 16.36
CA VAL A 34 -0.64 6.61 16.86
C VAL A 34 -1.63 6.95 17.96
N LYS A 35 -2.91 6.57 17.78
CA LYS A 35 -3.98 6.81 18.74
C LYS A 35 -3.68 6.18 20.11
N TYR A 36 -3.15 4.97 20.16
CA TYR A 36 -2.88 4.26 21.42
C TYR A 36 -1.49 4.54 21.99
N ALA A 37 -0.46 4.67 21.15
CA ALA A 37 0.92 4.90 21.61
C ALA A 37 1.21 6.37 21.93
N PHE A 38 0.48 7.32 21.36
CA PHE A 38 0.75 8.75 21.54
C PHE A 38 -0.50 9.57 21.90
N PRO A 39 -1.31 9.17 22.91
CA PRO A 39 -2.59 9.81 23.21
C PRO A 39 -2.46 11.28 23.65
N GLU A 40 -1.34 11.63 24.28
CA GLU A 40 -1.05 12.98 24.79
C GLU A 40 -0.23 13.83 23.79
N SER A 41 0.02 13.34 22.58
CA SER A 41 0.81 14.05 21.58
C SER A 41 -0.06 14.93 20.69
N ARG A 42 0.55 15.98 20.12
CA ARG A 42 -0.08 16.79 19.08
C ARG A 42 0.15 16.14 17.72
N LEU A 43 -0.91 15.86 16.97
CA LEU A 43 -0.78 15.40 15.58
C LEU A 43 -0.46 16.60 14.67
N GLY A 44 0.82 16.75 14.29
CA GLY A 44 1.30 17.86 13.45
C GLY A 44 1.05 17.64 11.96
N PHE A 45 1.06 16.37 11.52
CA PHE A 45 0.82 16.00 10.14
C PHE A 45 0.20 14.60 10.06
N PHE A 46 -0.74 14.44 9.15
CA PHE A 46 -1.19 13.12 8.74
C PHE A 46 -1.47 13.07 7.25
N CYS A 47 -1.18 11.93 6.65
CA CYS A 47 -1.50 11.65 5.27
C CYS A 47 -1.97 10.21 5.13
N TYR A 48 -3.28 10.07 4.92
CA TYR A 48 -3.95 8.79 4.77
C TYR A 48 -4.31 8.53 3.31
N GLY A 49 -4.14 7.29 2.86
CA GLY A 49 -4.66 6.86 1.56
C GLY A 49 -3.83 7.25 0.35
N ILE A 50 -2.67 7.87 0.54
CA ILE A 50 -1.81 8.37 -0.54
C ILE A 50 -0.67 7.39 -0.81
N ASN A 51 -0.46 7.01 -2.07
CA ASN A 51 0.70 6.21 -2.47
C ASN A 51 1.97 7.07 -2.42
N VAL A 52 3.11 6.49 -2.03
CA VAL A 52 4.38 7.21 -1.88
C VAL A 52 4.81 7.94 -3.16
N ALA A 53 4.47 7.40 -4.33
CA ALA A 53 4.71 8.05 -5.61
C ALA A 53 3.94 9.38 -5.75
N SER A 54 2.71 9.44 -5.26
CA SER A 54 1.91 10.67 -5.19
C SER A 54 2.38 11.57 -4.06
N PHE A 55 2.79 11.00 -2.92
CA PHE A 55 3.28 11.72 -1.74
C PHE A 55 4.53 12.55 -2.05
N MET A 56 5.50 11.97 -2.78
CA MET A 56 6.75 12.61 -3.16
C MET A 56 6.68 13.43 -4.47
N ASP A 57 5.48 13.63 -5.00
CA ASP A 57 5.24 14.46 -6.18
C ASP A 57 4.57 15.78 -5.79
N ASP A 58 5.35 16.85 -5.59
CA ASP A 58 4.84 18.17 -5.18
C ASP A 58 4.17 18.97 -6.33
N ARG A 59 4.11 18.43 -7.56
CA ARG A 59 3.54 19.14 -8.72
C ARG A 59 2.01 19.22 -8.63
N LYS A 60 1.51 20.42 -8.33
CA LYS A 60 0.07 20.74 -8.31
C LYS A 60 -0.58 20.46 -9.66
N ALA A 61 -1.81 19.97 -9.62
CA ALA A 61 -2.64 19.72 -10.79
C ALA A 61 -3.97 20.50 -10.71
N SER A 62 -4.45 20.96 -11.85
CA SER A 62 -5.83 21.43 -12.01
C SER A 62 -6.56 20.43 -12.90
N ILE A 63 -7.31 19.55 -12.25
CA ILE A 63 -8.10 18.51 -12.91
C ILE A 63 -9.39 19.17 -13.41
N LYS A 64 -9.59 19.15 -14.73
CA LYS A 64 -10.81 19.65 -15.39
C LYS A 64 -11.64 18.46 -15.85
N GLY A 65 -12.95 18.62 -15.97
CA GLY A 65 -13.84 17.57 -16.47
C GLY A 65 -14.22 16.54 -15.41
N ILE A 66 -14.14 16.92 -14.12
CA ILE A 66 -14.59 16.08 -13.00
C ILE A 66 -15.64 16.79 -12.14
N GLU A 67 -16.20 17.91 -12.61
CA GLU A 67 -17.09 18.79 -11.86
C GLU A 67 -18.37 18.05 -11.43
N GLU A 68 -18.93 17.26 -12.35
CA GLU A 68 -20.15 16.47 -12.19
C GLU A 68 -19.89 15.06 -11.62
N TRP A 69 -18.65 14.73 -11.28
CA TRP A 69 -18.32 13.42 -10.74
C TRP A 69 -18.85 13.22 -9.31
N PRO A 70 -19.05 11.96 -8.88
CA PRO A 70 -19.42 11.65 -7.51
C PRO A 70 -18.52 12.35 -6.50
N GLU A 71 -19.14 13.02 -5.52
CA GLU A 71 -18.46 13.91 -4.58
C GLU A 71 -17.32 13.20 -3.83
N GLN A 72 -17.50 11.92 -3.49
CA GLN A 72 -16.50 11.10 -2.82
C GLN A 72 -15.21 10.92 -3.64
N ILE A 73 -15.32 10.77 -4.96
CA ILE A 73 -14.17 10.65 -5.87
C ILE A 73 -13.55 12.03 -6.09
N LYS A 74 -14.39 13.02 -6.41
CA LYS A 74 -13.97 14.40 -6.70
C LYS A 74 -13.17 15.00 -5.55
N LYS A 75 -13.64 14.88 -4.30
CA LYS A 75 -12.94 15.40 -3.10
C LYS A 75 -11.54 14.80 -2.95
N LYS A 76 -11.38 13.48 -3.15
CA LYS A 76 -10.08 12.81 -3.04
C LYS A 76 -9.12 13.25 -4.13
N LEU A 77 -9.59 13.31 -5.37
CA LEU A 77 -8.79 13.78 -6.50
C LEU A 77 -8.35 15.24 -6.31
N LEU A 78 -9.25 16.12 -5.86
CA LEU A 78 -8.91 17.52 -5.58
C LEU A 78 -7.96 17.67 -4.40
N TYR A 79 -8.08 16.85 -3.35
CA TYR A 79 -7.12 16.81 -2.25
C TYR A 79 -5.74 16.42 -2.75
N GLU A 80 -5.63 15.34 -3.53
CA GLU A 80 -4.37 14.93 -4.13
C GLU A 80 -3.83 15.95 -5.13
N ALA A 81 -4.69 16.64 -5.87
CA ALA A 81 -4.26 17.62 -6.86
C ALA A 81 -3.64 18.89 -6.25
N LYS A 82 -4.00 19.24 -4.99
CA LYS A 82 -3.46 20.41 -4.29
C LYS A 82 -1.97 20.28 -3.93
N LYS A 83 -1.47 19.05 -3.73
CA LYS A 83 -0.08 18.67 -3.38
C LYS A 83 0.56 19.51 -2.26
N GLY A 84 1.87 19.32 -2.00
CA GLY A 84 2.60 19.95 -0.91
C GLY A 84 2.66 19.11 0.36
N PHE A 85 2.62 17.77 0.23
CA PHE A 85 2.71 16.88 1.39
C PHE A 85 4.10 16.96 2.04
N ARG A 86 5.16 17.08 1.23
CA ARG A 86 6.54 17.22 1.71
C ARG A 86 6.72 18.51 2.50
N ASP A 87 6.27 19.63 1.95
CA ASP A 87 6.35 20.93 2.62
C ASP A 87 5.56 20.93 3.93
N ARG A 88 4.34 20.35 3.93
CA ARG A 88 3.52 20.23 5.15
C ARG A 88 4.17 19.35 6.21
N LEU A 89 4.80 18.24 5.82
CA LEU A 89 5.52 17.37 6.75
C LEU A 89 6.77 18.08 7.31
N LYS A 90 7.48 18.82 6.46
CA LYS A 90 8.62 19.64 6.85
C LYS A 90 8.23 20.73 7.84
N GLU A 91 7.14 21.46 7.57
CA GLU A 91 6.61 22.51 8.43
C GLU A 91 6.11 21.95 9.77
N ALA A 92 5.53 20.75 9.76
CA ALA A 92 5.12 20.07 10.99
C ALA A 92 6.31 19.67 11.87
N ALA A 93 7.50 19.46 11.28
CA ALA A 93 8.75 19.09 11.96
C ALA A 93 8.55 18.08 13.11
N PRO A 94 7.94 16.91 12.84
CA PRO A 94 7.56 15.99 13.91
C PRO A 94 8.79 15.38 14.60
N GLN A 95 8.68 15.16 15.91
CA GLN A 95 9.66 14.38 16.66
C GLN A 95 9.63 12.92 16.18
N THR A 96 8.44 12.36 15.96
CA THR A 96 8.28 10.98 15.48
C THR A 96 7.34 10.93 14.28
N LEU A 97 7.76 10.20 13.25
CA LEU A 97 6.98 9.91 12.05
C LEU A 97 6.70 8.39 11.97
N ILE A 98 5.42 8.03 12.02
CA ILE A 98 4.95 6.64 11.90
C ILE A 98 4.60 6.37 10.43
N VAL A 99 5.12 5.28 9.87
CA VAL A 99 4.96 4.96 8.44
C VAL A 99 4.54 3.50 8.24
N ASP A 100 3.51 3.28 7.44
CA ASP A 100 3.22 1.97 6.85
C ASP A 100 3.13 2.06 5.31
N PHE A 101 3.58 1.01 4.63
CA PHE A 101 3.59 0.96 3.15
C PHE A 101 2.40 0.19 2.56
N SER A 102 1.33 -0.03 3.33
CA SER A 102 0.14 -0.76 2.89
C SER A 102 -0.52 -0.09 1.68
N ARG A 103 -0.43 1.25 1.57
CA ARG A 103 -0.90 1.98 0.39
C ARG A 103 -0.04 1.74 -0.86
N ALA A 104 1.27 1.65 -0.69
CA ALA A 104 2.20 1.39 -1.79
C ALA A 104 2.02 -0.01 -2.38
N SER A 105 1.58 -0.98 -1.58
CA SER A 105 1.34 -2.37 -2.01
C SER A 105 -0.11 -2.67 -2.43
N ARG A 106 -1.03 -1.69 -2.38
CA ARG A 106 -2.46 -1.92 -2.66
C ARG A 106 -3.09 -0.94 -3.65
N ALA A 107 -2.60 0.29 -3.74
CA ALA A 107 -3.24 1.34 -4.55
C ALA A 107 -2.48 1.56 -5.86
N SER A 108 -3.18 1.35 -6.98
CA SER A 108 -2.73 1.82 -8.31
C SER A 108 -2.48 3.32 -8.30
N ILE A 109 -1.64 3.79 -9.23
CA ILE A 109 -1.40 5.21 -9.45
C ILE A 109 -1.95 5.60 -10.81
N MET A 110 -2.28 6.88 -10.97
CA MET A 110 -2.68 7.45 -12.23
C MET A 110 -1.84 8.67 -12.56
N ARG A 111 -1.76 9.00 -13.83
CA ARG A 111 -1.08 10.18 -14.32
C ARG A 111 -2.09 11.10 -14.97
N TYR A 112 -2.09 12.35 -14.51
CA TYR A 112 -2.78 13.45 -15.15
C TYR A 112 -1.72 14.43 -15.65
N LYS A 113 -1.55 14.51 -16.97
CA LYS A 113 -0.46 15.28 -17.59
C LYS A 113 0.89 14.88 -16.98
N ASN A 114 1.54 15.77 -16.24
CA ASN A 114 2.83 15.53 -15.62
C ASN A 114 2.74 15.15 -14.13
N SER A 115 1.56 15.12 -13.53
CA SER A 115 1.38 14.81 -12.10
C SER A 115 0.97 13.35 -11.88
N VAL A 116 1.56 12.73 -10.86
CA VAL A 116 1.18 11.40 -10.37
C VAL A 116 0.19 11.53 -9.22
N LEU A 117 -0.91 10.80 -9.29
CA LEU A 117 -1.98 10.76 -8.29
C LEU A 117 -2.22 9.30 -7.87
N THR A 118 -2.73 9.09 -6.66
CA THR A 118 -3.22 7.78 -6.22
C THR A 118 -4.61 7.56 -6.77
N VAL A 119 -4.96 6.33 -7.13
CA VAL A 119 -6.32 5.98 -7.54
C VAL A 119 -7.23 5.92 -6.30
N PRO A 120 -8.33 6.70 -6.25
CA PRO A 120 -9.36 6.55 -5.23
C PRO A 120 -10.01 5.16 -5.33
N TYR A 121 -10.27 4.49 -4.20
CA TYR A 121 -10.97 3.19 -4.24
C TYR A 121 -12.38 3.31 -4.80
N GLU A 122 -13.05 4.41 -4.48
CA GLU A 122 -14.39 4.73 -4.96
C GLU A 122 -14.43 4.81 -6.49
N LEU A 123 -13.30 5.10 -7.15
CA LEU A 123 -13.21 5.07 -8.60
C LEU A 123 -13.11 3.63 -9.14
N LEU A 124 -12.48 2.72 -8.41
CA LEU A 124 -12.43 1.30 -8.78
C LEU A 124 -13.77 0.58 -8.56
N GLU A 125 -14.56 1.08 -7.62
CA GLU A 125 -15.91 0.57 -7.31
C GLU A 125 -17.01 1.28 -8.13
N ALA A 126 -16.65 2.34 -8.87
CA ALA A 126 -17.58 3.09 -9.70
C ALA A 126 -18.16 2.25 -10.86
N GLY A 127 -19.30 2.68 -11.40
CA GLY A 127 -19.90 2.02 -12.56
C GLY A 127 -19.02 2.12 -13.82
N PRO A 128 -19.17 1.19 -14.79
CA PRO A 128 -18.30 1.12 -15.97
C PRO A 128 -18.18 2.43 -16.76
N HIS A 129 -19.27 3.19 -16.89
CA HIS A 129 -19.27 4.47 -17.60
C HIS A 129 -18.35 5.51 -16.94
N GLN A 130 -18.41 5.63 -15.62
CA GLN A 130 -17.56 6.55 -14.84
C GLN A 130 -16.09 6.12 -14.86
N GLN A 131 -15.82 4.81 -14.83
CA GLN A 131 -14.47 4.30 -14.98
C GLN A 131 -13.90 4.64 -16.37
N LEU A 132 -14.69 4.44 -17.44
CA LEU A 132 -14.30 4.79 -18.81
C LEU A 132 -14.04 6.29 -18.97
N GLU A 133 -14.90 7.13 -18.41
CA GLU A 133 -14.71 8.58 -18.37
C GLU A 133 -13.39 8.93 -17.67
N ALA A 134 -13.09 8.29 -16.54
CA ALA A 134 -11.81 8.47 -15.87
C ALA A 134 -10.61 8.06 -16.73
N PHE A 135 -10.70 6.96 -17.46
CA PHE A 135 -9.61 6.53 -18.35
C PHE A 135 -9.43 7.44 -19.56
N SER A 136 -10.44 8.23 -19.93
CA SER A 136 -10.29 9.27 -20.94
C SER A 136 -9.46 10.47 -20.45
N LEU A 137 -9.48 10.73 -19.14
CA LEU A 137 -8.77 11.86 -18.51
C LEU A 137 -7.40 11.47 -17.96
N PHE A 138 -7.27 10.23 -17.48
CA PHE A 138 -6.12 9.77 -16.71
C PHE A 138 -5.47 8.55 -17.36
N LYS A 139 -4.13 8.55 -17.42
CA LYS A 139 -3.37 7.33 -17.70
C LYS A 139 -3.22 6.53 -16.40
N ILE A 140 -3.95 5.43 -16.27
CA ILE A 140 -3.78 4.52 -15.13
C ILE A 140 -2.51 3.70 -15.30
N MET A 141 -1.72 3.61 -14.24
CA MET A 141 -0.61 2.68 -14.12
C MET A 141 -1.05 1.63 -13.11
N PRO A 142 -1.44 0.43 -13.57
CA PRO A 142 -1.92 -0.57 -12.65
C PRO A 142 -0.84 -0.95 -11.65
N PHE A 143 -1.30 -1.23 -10.45
CA PHE A 143 -0.52 -1.90 -9.43
C PHE A 143 0.16 -3.15 -10.01
N GLY A 144 1.43 -3.38 -9.66
CA GLY A 144 2.21 -4.52 -10.15
C GLY A 144 2.98 -4.26 -11.45
N SER A 145 2.54 -3.30 -12.28
CA SER A 145 3.23 -3.01 -13.54
C SER A 145 4.65 -2.45 -13.34
N ARG A 146 5.50 -2.63 -14.36
CA ARG A 146 6.86 -2.05 -14.39
C ARG A 146 6.86 -0.53 -14.19
N GLU A 147 5.98 0.18 -14.88
CA GLU A 147 5.86 1.65 -14.76
C GLU A 147 5.48 2.04 -13.34
N PHE A 148 4.52 1.32 -12.74
CA PHE A 148 4.12 1.51 -11.35
C PHE A 148 5.30 1.39 -10.38
N TRP A 149 6.02 0.27 -10.43
CA TRP A 149 7.13 0.04 -9.50
C TRP A 149 8.32 0.95 -9.75
N THR A 150 8.54 1.39 -11.00
CA THR A 150 9.54 2.41 -11.31
C THR A 150 9.23 3.73 -10.61
N LEU A 151 7.96 4.15 -10.62
CA LEU A 151 7.51 5.36 -9.94
C LEU A 151 7.56 5.23 -8.41
N VAL A 152 7.09 4.10 -7.88
CA VAL A 152 7.09 3.83 -6.44
C VAL A 152 8.52 3.80 -5.90
N THR A 153 9.41 2.98 -6.47
CA THR A 153 10.80 2.88 -5.99
C THR A 153 11.59 4.19 -6.15
N GLY A 154 11.39 4.91 -7.27
CA GLY A 154 11.98 6.23 -7.45
C GLY A 154 11.48 7.25 -6.42
N ALA A 155 10.20 7.21 -6.06
CA ALA A 155 9.64 8.03 -4.99
C ALA A 155 10.11 7.59 -3.61
N MET A 156 10.27 6.30 -3.35
CA MET A 156 10.86 5.78 -2.12
C MET A 156 12.27 6.30 -1.87
N GLN A 157 13.11 6.33 -2.92
CA GLN A 157 14.44 6.92 -2.82
C GLN A 157 14.35 8.41 -2.46
N LYS A 158 13.51 9.18 -3.15
CA LYS A 158 13.27 10.60 -2.83
C LYS A 158 12.76 10.80 -1.40
N PHE A 159 11.91 9.91 -0.90
CA PHE A 159 11.39 9.96 0.46
C PHE A 159 12.52 9.76 1.48
N CYS A 160 13.41 8.79 1.26
CA CYS A 160 14.58 8.57 2.09
C CYS A 160 15.53 9.78 2.06
N ASP A 161 15.79 10.31 0.86
CA ASP A 161 16.66 11.48 0.67
C ASP A 161 16.08 12.70 1.39
N PHE A 162 14.77 12.93 1.28
CA PHE A 162 14.05 13.99 1.96
C PHE A 162 14.18 13.89 3.49
N LEU A 163 13.87 12.73 4.07
CA LEU A 163 13.95 12.54 5.52
C LEU A 163 15.39 12.73 6.01
N THR A 164 16.37 12.21 5.28
CA THR A 164 17.77 12.31 5.67
C THR A 164 18.31 13.73 5.56
N ALA A 165 17.91 14.48 4.53
CA ALA A 165 18.44 15.82 4.27
C ALA A 165 17.69 16.93 5.03
N GLU A 166 16.38 16.80 5.20
CA GLU A 166 15.52 17.88 5.69
C GLU A 166 14.87 17.61 7.04
N LEU A 167 14.80 16.35 7.48
CA LEU A 167 14.26 15.96 8.77
C LEU A 167 15.18 14.93 9.49
N PRO A 168 16.49 15.20 9.60
CA PRO A 168 17.47 14.20 10.07
C PRO A 168 17.24 13.73 11.51
N GLU A 169 16.66 14.59 12.35
CA GLU A 169 16.40 14.31 13.77
C GLU A 169 15.05 13.62 14.00
N THR A 170 14.16 13.56 13.01
CA THR A 170 12.87 12.89 13.16
C THR A 170 13.07 11.39 13.34
N GLU A 171 12.50 10.83 14.41
CA GLU A 171 12.46 9.40 14.67
C GLU A 171 11.43 8.73 13.74
N VAL A 172 11.87 7.82 12.88
CA VAL A 172 10.99 7.17 11.91
C VAL A 172 10.68 5.75 12.35
N ILE A 173 9.40 5.47 12.64
CA ILE A 173 8.93 4.12 12.97
C ILE A 173 8.24 3.56 11.75
N PHE A 174 8.83 2.52 11.17
CA PHE A 174 8.18 1.71 10.15
C PHE A 174 7.33 0.63 10.83
N LEU A 175 6.03 0.64 10.56
CA LEU A 175 5.12 -0.41 11.02
C LEU A 175 5.19 -1.60 10.08
N ASP A 176 5.61 -2.73 10.63
CA ASP A 176 5.65 -4.01 9.96
C ASP A 176 4.42 -4.83 10.41
N VAL A 177 3.39 -4.79 9.57
CA VAL A 177 2.02 -5.19 9.92
C VAL A 177 1.65 -6.45 9.14
N PRO A 178 1.84 -7.67 9.68
CA PRO A 178 1.52 -8.91 8.98
C PRO A 178 0.03 -9.24 9.05
N PRO A 179 -0.59 -9.80 8.00
CA PRO A 179 -2.01 -10.15 8.07
C PRO A 179 -2.29 -11.25 9.10
N THR A 180 -3.41 -11.14 9.81
CA THR A 180 -3.89 -12.19 10.71
C THR A 180 -4.94 -13.08 10.06
N ALA A 181 -4.89 -14.38 10.40
CA ALA A 181 -5.92 -15.38 10.09
C ALA A 181 -6.88 -15.63 11.28
N ASP A 182 -6.55 -15.10 12.47
CA ASP A 182 -7.40 -15.22 13.67
C ASP A 182 -8.50 -14.17 13.59
N TYR A 183 -9.72 -14.65 13.38
CA TYR A 183 -10.90 -13.84 13.18
C TYR A 183 -11.95 -14.19 14.23
N ARG A 184 -12.42 -13.17 14.95
CA ARG A 184 -13.33 -13.31 16.10
C ARG A 184 -14.61 -12.49 15.96
N GLY A 185 -14.79 -11.79 14.84
CA GLY A 185 -15.99 -11.00 14.53
C GLY A 185 -17.12 -11.80 13.89
N THR A 186 -18.05 -11.09 13.27
CA THR A 186 -19.17 -11.67 12.52
C THR A 186 -18.83 -11.78 11.03
N LEU A 187 -18.49 -12.98 10.55
CA LEU A 187 -18.19 -13.21 9.12
C LEU A 187 -19.46 -13.02 8.28
N THR A 188 -19.46 -12.03 7.39
CA THR A 188 -20.53 -11.85 6.39
C THR A 188 -20.41 -12.85 5.25
N ASP A 189 -19.18 -13.18 4.84
CA ASP A 189 -18.86 -14.22 3.84
C ASP A 189 -17.44 -14.77 4.04
N SER A 190 -17.35 -16.09 4.29
CA SER A 190 -16.08 -16.79 4.47
C SER A 190 -15.15 -16.75 3.24
N ASN A 191 -15.71 -16.69 2.02
CA ASN A 191 -14.90 -16.67 0.79
C ASN A 191 -14.23 -15.30 0.58
N THR A 192 -14.94 -14.22 0.87
CA THR A 192 -14.41 -12.86 0.81
C THR A 192 -13.24 -12.68 1.79
N TYR A 193 -13.36 -13.17 3.02
CA TYR A 193 -12.30 -13.08 4.03
C TYR A 193 -11.04 -13.87 3.62
N MET A 194 -11.21 -15.14 3.22
CA MET A 194 -10.09 -15.97 2.76
C MET A 194 -9.38 -15.32 1.55
N THR A 195 -10.14 -14.73 0.62
CA THR A 195 -9.58 -14.03 -0.53
C THR A 195 -8.78 -12.80 -0.12
N ASP A 196 -9.28 -11.99 0.82
CA ASP A 196 -8.56 -10.81 1.30
C ASP A 196 -7.31 -11.18 2.11
N PHE A 197 -7.38 -12.24 2.92
CA PHE A 197 -6.23 -12.78 3.64
C PHE A 197 -5.13 -13.23 2.67
N CYS A 198 -5.47 -14.01 1.64
CA CYS A 198 -4.50 -14.42 0.61
C CYS A 198 -3.87 -13.21 -0.10
N ARG A 199 -4.66 -12.18 -0.43
CA ARG A 199 -4.14 -10.95 -1.06
C ARG A 199 -3.14 -10.24 -0.16
N TRP A 200 -3.45 -10.10 1.13
CA TRP A 200 -2.55 -9.44 2.07
C TRP A 200 -1.31 -10.26 2.39
N GLN A 201 -1.42 -11.59 2.47
CA GLN A 201 -0.27 -12.48 2.61
C GLN A 201 0.75 -12.29 1.49
N MET A 202 0.29 -12.01 0.27
CA MET A 202 1.17 -11.76 -0.87
C MET A 202 1.69 -10.32 -0.95
N ARG A 203 0.96 -9.35 -0.40
CA ARG A 203 1.37 -7.93 -0.36
C ARG A 203 2.32 -7.62 0.79
N TYR A 204 2.20 -8.32 1.91
CA TYR A 204 3.01 -8.09 3.10
C TYR A 204 4.52 -8.14 2.84
N PRO A 205 5.06 -9.15 2.11
CA PRO A 205 6.49 -9.15 1.74
C PRO A 205 6.91 -7.88 1.00
N ILE A 206 6.06 -7.32 0.15
CA ILE A 206 6.34 -6.07 -0.56
C ILE A 206 6.45 -4.92 0.42
N CYS A 207 5.51 -4.78 1.37
CA CYS A 207 5.59 -3.77 2.42
C CYS A 207 6.91 -3.90 3.19
N ARG A 208 7.25 -5.12 3.61
CA ARG A 208 8.46 -5.42 4.37
C ARG A 208 9.74 -5.07 3.60
N MET A 209 9.80 -5.40 2.30
CA MET A 209 10.92 -5.00 1.44
C MET A 209 11.08 -3.47 1.32
N LEU A 210 9.97 -2.74 1.24
CA LEU A 210 10.00 -1.27 1.20
C LEU A 210 10.47 -0.68 2.54
N ILE A 211 10.10 -1.31 3.66
CA ILE A 211 10.64 -1.00 4.99
C ILE A 211 12.15 -1.22 5.01
N ASP A 212 12.63 -2.40 4.62
CA ASP A 212 14.06 -2.72 4.62
C ASP A 212 14.87 -1.77 3.71
N PHE A 213 14.33 -1.43 2.54
CA PHE A 213 14.91 -0.43 1.64
C PHE A 213 15.11 0.92 2.34
N CYS A 214 14.12 1.38 3.10
CA CYS A 214 14.19 2.63 3.87
C CYS A 214 15.11 2.54 5.08
N LEU A 215 15.07 1.45 5.85
CA LEU A 215 15.90 1.26 7.03
C LEU A 215 17.38 1.41 6.71
N ALA A 216 17.82 0.84 5.58
CA ALA A 216 19.20 0.93 5.12
C ALA A 216 19.65 2.38 4.82
N ARG A 217 18.71 3.30 4.59
CA ARG A 217 18.98 4.68 4.13
C ARG A 217 18.69 5.75 5.18
N ILE A 218 17.74 5.51 6.08
CA ILE A 218 17.34 6.47 7.12
C ILE A 218 18.00 6.05 8.43
N LYS A 219 18.96 6.84 8.92
CA LYS A 219 19.72 6.52 10.14
C LYS A 219 18.83 6.52 11.38
N ASN A 220 17.94 7.50 11.51
CA ASN A 220 17.03 7.59 12.66
C ASN A 220 15.73 6.82 12.42
N SER A 221 15.83 5.58 11.91
CA SER A 221 14.66 4.72 11.69
C SER A 221 14.73 3.41 12.46
N ARG A 222 13.55 2.88 12.79
CA ARG A 222 13.32 1.62 13.50
C ARG A 222 12.10 0.91 12.93
N VAL A 223 11.97 -0.37 13.25
CA VAL A 223 10.79 -1.17 12.91
C VAL A 223 10.03 -1.54 14.16
N LEU A 224 8.70 -1.42 14.08
CA LEU A 224 7.79 -2.03 15.03
C LEU A 224 6.97 -3.11 14.31
N THR A 225 7.19 -4.35 14.71
CA THR A 225 6.28 -5.47 14.43
C THR A 225 5.47 -5.70 15.72
N PRO A 226 4.14 -5.76 15.67
CA PRO A 226 3.34 -6.06 16.87
C PRO A 226 3.84 -7.35 17.54
N PRO A 227 4.23 -7.31 18.84
CA PRO A 227 4.83 -8.45 19.53
C PRO A 227 3.78 -9.41 20.12
N VAL A 228 2.50 -9.17 19.85
CA VAL A 228 1.36 -9.85 20.44
C VAL A 228 0.66 -10.75 19.41
N PRO A 229 -0.08 -11.78 19.83
CA PRO A 229 -0.94 -12.53 18.93
C PRO A 229 -1.94 -11.62 18.22
N LEU A 230 -1.88 -11.60 16.89
CA LEU A 230 -2.73 -10.75 16.08
C LEU A 230 -4.10 -11.38 15.86
N TYR A 231 -5.16 -10.62 16.05
CA TYR A 231 -6.51 -11.04 15.69
C TYR A 231 -7.36 -9.84 15.25
N SER A 232 -8.46 -10.12 14.54
CA SER A 232 -9.42 -9.12 14.07
C SER A 232 -10.82 -9.46 14.57
N ASP A 233 -11.60 -8.46 14.96
CA ASP A 233 -12.97 -8.61 15.44
C ASP A 233 -13.85 -7.41 15.07
N ASP A 234 -15.11 -7.45 15.48
CA ASP A 234 -16.09 -6.41 15.16
C ASP A 234 -15.76 -5.04 15.82
N ALA A 235 -14.80 -4.99 16.76
CA ALA A 235 -14.31 -3.76 17.37
C ALA A 235 -13.18 -3.09 16.58
N ALA A 236 -12.64 -3.76 15.55
CA ALA A 236 -11.66 -3.16 14.65
C ALA A 236 -12.24 -1.91 13.96
N LEU A 237 -11.43 -0.84 13.86
CA LEU A 237 -11.88 0.51 13.41
C LEU A 237 -12.63 0.51 12.07
N TYR A 238 -12.24 -0.37 11.14
CA TYR A 238 -12.82 -0.48 9.80
C TYR A 238 -13.54 -1.80 9.57
N GLY A 239 -14.05 -2.39 10.66
CA GLY A 239 -14.61 -3.73 10.65
C GLY A 239 -13.55 -4.81 10.45
N PRO A 240 -13.97 -6.07 10.60
CA PRO A 240 -13.04 -7.15 10.79
C PRO A 240 -12.42 -7.58 9.44
N ALA A 241 -11.09 -7.49 9.35
CA ALA A 241 -10.32 -7.79 8.15
C ALA A 241 -8.88 -8.19 8.52
N PRO A 242 -8.14 -8.91 7.65
CA PRO A 242 -6.79 -9.42 7.93
C PRO A 242 -5.77 -8.35 8.38
N MET A 243 -5.96 -7.08 8.01
CA MET A 243 -5.08 -5.96 8.35
C MET A 243 -5.73 -4.95 9.30
N HIS A 244 -6.95 -5.21 9.75
CA HIS A 244 -7.68 -4.36 10.70
C HIS A 244 -7.76 -5.13 12.02
N TYR A 245 -6.72 -5.01 12.84
CA TYR A 245 -6.72 -5.71 14.12
C TYR A 245 -7.73 -5.10 15.09
N ALA A 246 -8.12 -5.92 16.07
CA ALA A 246 -8.91 -5.47 17.20
C ALA A 246 -8.19 -4.33 17.95
N ALA A 247 -8.96 -3.47 18.63
CA ALA A 247 -8.43 -2.35 19.38
C ALA A 247 -7.42 -2.79 20.46
N GLU A 248 -7.70 -3.91 21.13
CA GLU A 248 -6.85 -4.46 22.19
C GLU A 248 -5.46 -4.84 21.68
N VAL A 249 -5.34 -5.32 20.44
CA VAL A 249 -4.04 -5.63 19.82
C VAL A 249 -3.17 -4.38 19.76
N TRP A 250 -3.76 -3.23 19.39
CA TRP A 250 -3.04 -1.97 19.32
C TRP A 250 -2.74 -1.37 20.69
N MET A 251 -3.66 -1.53 21.65
CA MET A 251 -3.45 -1.12 23.05
C MET A 251 -2.27 -1.88 23.67
N GLU A 252 -2.27 -3.21 23.58
CA GLU A 252 -1.20 -4.05 24.15
C GLU A 252 0.13 -3.81 23.42
N THR A 253 0.09 -3.62 22.09
CA THR A 253 1.29 -3.23 21.32
C THR A 253 1.87 -1.90 21.79
N ALA A 254 1.01 -0.90 22.06
CA ALA A 254 1.44 0.40 22.58
C ALA A 254 2.02 0.31 23.99
N GLU A 255 1.40 -0.49 24.87
CA GLU A 255 1.92 -0.74 26.23
C GLU A 255 3.32 -1.38 26.19
N ILE A 256 3.50 -2.42 25.37
CA ILE A 256 4.80 -3.10 25.21
C ILE A 256 5.83 -2.17 24.57
N TYR A 257 5.43 -1.36 23.58
CA TYR A 257 6.31 -0.35 22.97
C TYR A 257 6.89 0.61 24.03
N HIS A 258 6.04 1.15 24.91
CA HIS A 258 6.48 2.04 25.98
C HIS A 258 7.30 1.30 27.05
N ALA A 259 6.88 0.10 27.45
CA ALA A 259 7.59 -0.73 28.42
C ALA A 259 9.02 -1.07 27.98
N ASN A 260 9.24 -1.20 26.67
CA ASN A 260 10.55 -1.46 26.09
C ASN A 260 11.40 -0.20 25.85
N GLY A 261 10.96 0.98 26.33
CA GLY A 261 11.72 2.23 26.19
C GLY A 261 11.39 3.02 24.92
N GLY A 262 10.22 2.78 24.31
CA GLY A 262 9.73 3.50 23.14
C GLY A 262 10.63 3.29 21.93
N PHE A 263 10.87 4.36 21.17
CA PHE A 263 11.65 4.32 19.93
C PHE A 263 13.05 3.69 20.11
N SER A 264 13.72 4.00 21.22
CA SER A 264 15.07 3.46 21.50
C SER A 264 15.09 1.95 21.75
N GLY A 265 13.96 1.38 22.19
CA GLY A 265 13.79 -0.05 22.39
C GLY A 265 13.55 -0.86 21.12
N LEU A 266 13.21 -0.18 20.02
CA LEU A 266 12.92 -0.85 18.76
C LEU A 266 14.20 -1.28 18.03
N GLY A 267 14.09 -2.41 17.33
CA GLY A 267 15.16 -2.91 16.47
C GLY A 267 15.26 -2.16 15.14
N ARG A 268 16.43 -2.27 14.51
CA ARG A 268 16.62 -1.98 13.07
C ARG A 268 16.55 -3.23 12.19
N SER A 269 16.17 -4.37 12.78
CA SER A 269 16.27 -5.70 12.17
C SER A 269 15.77 -5.71 10.72
N CYS A 270 16.63 -6.20 9.83
CA CYS A 270 16.36 -6.50 8.42
C CYS A 270 16.51 -8.00 8.20
N ASP A 271 15.52 -8.80 8.61
CA ASP A 271 15.55 -10.25 8.35
C ASP A 271 14.87 -10.58 7.01
N LEU A 272 15.63 -10.34 5.94
CA LEU A 272 15.23 -10.68 4.59
C LEU A 272 15.03 -12.19 4.41
N VAL A 273 15.76 -13.02 5.16
CA VAL A 273 15.70 -14.49 5.05
C VAL A 273 14.40 -15.01 5.65
N SER A 274 13.98 -14.52 6.81
CA SER A 274 12.66 -14.84 7.39
C SER A 274 11.53 -14.37 6.48
N THR A 275 11.64 -13.16 5.91
CA THR A 275 10.66 -12.63 4.94
C THR A 275 10.53 -13.52 3.70
N LEU A 276 11.66 -13.96 3.13
CA LEU A 276 11.70 -14.84 1.96
C LEU A 276 11.29 -16.29 2.27
N THR A 277 11.59 -16.79 3.47
CA THR A 277 11.22 -18.15 3.90
C THR A 277 9.71 -18.25 4.13
N ASN A 278 9.12 -17.26 4.82
CA ASN A 278 7.67 -17.13 4.95
C ASN A 278 7.00 -17.03 3.57
N TYR A 279 7.60 -16.27 2.64
CA TYR A 279 7.12 -16.18 1.26
C TYR A 279 7.07 -17.53 0.52
N SER A 280 8.11 -18.36 0.63
CA SER A 280 8.14 -19.69 -0.01
C SER A 280 7.07 -20.64 0.55
N GLY A 281 6.91 -20.70 1.88
CA GLY A 281 5.88 -21.51 2.52
C GLY A 281 4.45 -21.03 2.20
N LEU A 282 4.27 -19.72 2.01
CA LEU A 282 2.99 -19.13 1.62
C LEU A 282 2.65 -19.39 0.15
N MET A 283 3.64 -19.37 -0.75
CA MET A 283 3.45 -19.75 -2.15
C MET A 283 3.08 -21.22 -2.31
N ASP A 284 3.62 -22.09 -1.46
CA ASP A 284 3.24 -23.52 -1.41
C ASP A 284 1.82 -23.71 -0.86
N ALA A 285 1.46 -23.01 0.21
CA ALA A 285 0.10 -23.05 0.78
C ALA A 285 -0.95 -22.48 -0.18
N PHE A 286 -0.60 -21.41 -0.90
CA PHE A 286 -1.43 -20.82 -1.95
C PHE A 286 -1.59 -21.78 -3.13
N SER A 287 -0.51 -22.36 -3.63
CA SER A 287 -0.56 -23.33 -4.73
C SER A 287 -1.52 -24.49 -4.39
N LYS A 288 -1.44 -25.01 -3.16
CA LYS A 288 -2.37 -26.05 -2.67
C LYS A 288 -3.83 -25.56 -2.60
N THR A 289 -4.06 -24.33 -2.17
CA THR A 289 -5.41 -23.75 -2.02
C THR A 289 -6.04 -23.37 -3.37
N ALA A 290 -5.29 -22.72 -4.27
CA ALA A 290 -5.71 -22.35 -5.61
C ALA A 290 -5.98 -23.55 -6.53
N LEU A 291 -5.28 -24.67 -6.30
CA LEU A 291 -5.58 -25.95 -6.97
C LEU A 291 -6.87 -26.62 -6.44
N SER A 292 -7.29 -26.29 -5.21
CA SER A 292 -8.49 -26.87 -4.58
C SER A 292 -9.78 -26.08 -4.84
N LYS A 293 -9.68 -24.82 -5.32
CA LYS A 293 -10.83 -23.96 -5.64
C LYS A 293 -10.58 -23.23 -6.98
N PRO A 294 -11.09 -23.76 -8.11
CA PRO A 294 -10.83 -23.22 -9.46
C PRO A 294 -11.26 -21.75 -9.63
N ASP A 295 -12.25 -21.30 -8.86
CA ASP A 295 -12.82 -19.96 -8.97
C ASP A 295 -12.02 -18.88 -8.23
N LEU A 296 -11.05 -19.25 -7.37
CA LEU A 296 -10.19 -18.28 -6.66
C LEU A 296 -9.13 -17.62 -7.55
N GLN A 297 -8.92 -18.14 -8.76
CA GLN A 297 -7.82 -17.75 -9.64
C GLN A 297 -7.97 -16.38 -10.30
N ARG A 298 -9.06 -15.64 -10.09
CA ARG A 298 -9.32 -14.43 -10.88
C ARG A 298 -9.29 -13.19 -10.00
N PHE A 299 -8.44 -12.23 -10.41
CA PHE A 299 -8.46 -10.79 -10.09
C PHE A 299 -7.30 -10.15 -9.31
N GLY A 300 -6.15 -10.80 -9.14
CA GLY A 300 -4.94 -10.03 -8.75
C GLY A 300 -3.77 -10.80 -8.19
N LEU A 301 -3.91 -12.10 -7.99
CA LEU A 301 -2.87 -12.92 -7.36
C LEU A 301 -1.75 -13.31 -8.36
N ASP A 302 -2.10 -13.64 -9.60
CA ASP A 302 -1.11 -13.93 -10.67
C ASP A 302 -0.26 -12.69 -11.03
N ILE A 303 -0.84 -11.50 -10.93
CA ILE A 303 -0.16 -10.21 -11.13
C ILE A 303 0.91 -10.00 -10.07
N LEU A 304 0.56 -10.27 -8.82
CA LEU A 304 1.48 -10.17 -7.70
C LEU A 304 2.63 -11.17 -7.90
N HIS A 305 2.34 -12.40 -8.31
CA HIS A 305 3.36 -13.42 -8.59
C HIS A 305 4.36 -12.98 -9.69
N GLY A 306 3.88 -12.38 -10.79
CA GLY A 306 4.74 -11.87 -11.86
C GLY A 306 5.52 -10.59 -11.49
N ALA A 307 4.90 -9.70 -10.70
CA ALA A 307 5.53 -8.45 -10.28
C ALA A 307 6.63 -8.63 -9.22
N LEU A 308 6.59 -9.72 -8.44
CA LEU A 308 7.50 -9.96 -7.33
C LEU A 308 8.97 -10.14 -7.79
N PRO A 309 9.31 -10.99 -8.78
CA PRO A 309 10.67 -11.04 -9.32
C PRO A 309 11.19 -9.69 -9.83
N TYR A 310 10.34 -8.90 -10.48
CA TYR A 310 10.67 -7.54 -10.92
C TYR A 310 11.01 -6.63 -9.73
N LEU A 311 10.19 -6.67 -8.69
CA LEU A 311 10.38 -5.88 -7.46
C LEU A 311 11.65 -6.30 -6.72
N PHE A 312 11.89 -7.60 -6.56
CA PHE A 312 13.12 -8.14 -5.94
C PHE A 312 14.34 -7.65 -6.69
N ALA A 313 14.37 -7.81 -8.02
CA ALA A 313 15.46 -7.33 -8.84
C ALA A 313 15.68 -5.83 -8.63
N LYS A 314 14.63 -4.99 -8.74
CA LYS A 314 14.79 -3.54 -8.61
C LYS A 314 15.20 -3.04 -7.23
N ILE A 315 14.71 -3.65 -6.16
CA ILE A 315 15.05 -3.27 -4.79
C ILE A 315 16.47 -3.75 -4.44
N GLN A 316 16.88 -4.93 -4.89
CA GLN A 316 18.21 -5.50 -4.62
C GLN A 316 19.31 -4.97 -5.56
N SER A 317 19.00 -4.70 -6.83
CA SER A 317 19.92 -4.22 -7.87
C SER A 317 19.21 -3.36 -8.93
N PRO A 318 19.51 -2.07 -9.07
CA PRO A 318 18.80 -1.20 -10.01
C PRO A 318 19.07 -1.52 -11.51
N ALA A 319 19.90 -2.52 -11.83
CA ALA A 319 20.38 -2.83 -13.17
C ALA A 319 19.25 -3.14 -14.19
N PRO A 320 19.26 -2.53 -15.38
CA PRO A 320 18.29 -2.79 -16.46
C PRO A 320 18.38 -4.18 -17.11
N SER A 321 19.42 -4.95 -16.82
CA SER A 321 19.78 -6.17 -17.54
C SER A 321 18.98 -7.42 -17.14
N HIS A 322 18.13 -7.34 -16.13
CA HIS A 322 17.33 -8.48 -15.65
C HIS A 322 15.99 -8.66 -16.39
N PHE A 323 15.75 -7.95 -17.50
CA PHE A 323 14.42 -7.86 -18.12
C PHE A 323 14.29 -8.62 -19.44
N VAL A 324 13.28 -9.49 -19.52
CA VAL A 324 12.64 -9.92 -20.77
C VAL A 324 11.65 -8.82 -21.20
N GLU A 325 11.40 -8.66 -22.50
CA GLU A 325 10.62 -7.56 -23.09
C GLU A 325 9.29 -7.27 -22.37
N PRO A 326 9.00 -5.98 -22.03
CA PRO A 326 7.80 -5.58 -21.30
C PRO A 326 6.52 -5.75 -22.13
N ILE A 327 5.37 -5.86 -21.44
CA ILE A 327 4.04 -5.82 -22.05
C ILE A 327 3.67 -4.38 -22.37
N GLU A 328 3.27 -4.12 -23.61
CA GLU A 328 2.63 -2.88 -24.04
C GLU A 328 1.10 -2.98 -24.00
N SER A 329 0.39 -1.85 -24.02
CA SER A 329 -1.08 -1.86 -23.97
C SER A 329 -1.69 -2.62 -25.15
N HIS A 330 -1.06 -2.52 -26.32
CA HIS A 330 -1.47 -3.24 -27.52
C HIS A 330 -1.25 -4.75 -27.39
N ASP A 331 -0.24 -5.19 -26.62
CA ASP A 331 0.02 -6.61 -26.39
C ASP A 331 -1.14 -7.28 -25.66
N VAL A 332 -1.75 -6.60 -24.68
CA VAL A 332 -2.91 -7.13 -23.94
C VAL A 332 -4.10 -7.29 -24.86
N VAL A 333 -4.45 -6.26 -25.62
CA VAL A 333 -5.59 -6.31 -26.56
C VAL A 333 -5.34 -7.37 -27.64
N ALA A 334 -4.12 -7.43 -28.18
CA ALA A 334 -3.74 -8.43 -29.17
C ALA A 334 -3.82 -9.85 -28.61
N ALA A 335 -3.32 -10.09 -27.40
CA ALA A 335 -3.36 -11.39 -26.76
C ALA A 335 -4.81 -11.85 -26.48
N PHE A 336 -5.68 -10.96 -26.01
CA PHE A 336 -7.09 -11.25 -25.80
C PHE A 336 -7.79 -11.61 -27.12
N ARG A 337 -7.60 -10.81 -28.17
CA ARG A 337 -8.21 -11.08 -29.48
C ARG A 337 -7.71 -12.39 -30.07
N TRP A 338 -6.41 -12.67 -29.96
CA TRP A 338 -5.80 -13.84 -30.56
C TRP A 338 -6.12 -15.13 -29.80
N ILE A 339 -6.11 -15.09 -28.47
CA ILE A 339 -6.26 -16.29 -27.63
C ILE A 339 -7.73 -16.56 -27.32
N LEU A 340 -8.51 -15.53 -26.99
CA LEU A 340 -9.89 -15.66 -26.53
C LEU A 340 -10.93 -15.24 -27.57
N GLY A 341 -10.51 -14.63 -28.69
CA GLY A 341 -11.41 -14.19 -29.76
C GLY A 341 -12.19 -12.91 -29.46
N ARG A 342 -11.80 -12.14 -28.42
CA ARG A 342 -12.50 -10.92 -27.99
C ARG A 342 -11.54 -9.90 -27.38
N GLU A 343 -12.05 -8.72 -27.03
CA GLU A 343 -11.30 -7.73 -26.22
C GLU A 343 -11.57 -7.93 -24.72
N PRO A 344 -10.74 -7.35 -23.82
CA PRO A 344 -10.99 -7.35 -22.39
C PRO A 344 -12.37 -6.75 -22.05
N GLU A 345 -13.12 -7.43 -21.18
CA GLU A 345 -14.51 -7.09 -20.87
C GLU A 345 -14.65 -5.90 -19.92
N SER A 346 -13.57 -5.53 -19.25
CA SER A 346 -13.52 -4.40 -18.34
C SER A 346 -12.11 -3.84 -18.26
N ALA A 347 -12.00 -2.60 -17.80
CA ALA A 347 -10.70 -2.02 -17.52
C ALA A 347 -9.98 -2.73 -16.39
N LEU A 348 -10.70 -3.22 -15.38
CA LEU A 348 -10.10 -4.04 -14.34
C LEU A 348 -9.42 -5.28 -14.95
N THR A 349 -10.09 -5.95 -15.89
CA THR A 349 -9.51 -7.08 -16.62
C THR A 349 -8.29 -6.65 -17.44
N PHE A 350 -8.36 -5.55 -18.19
CA PHE A 350 -7.22 -5.04 -18.95
C PHE A 350 -6.02 -4.72 -18.04
N LEU A 351 -6.26 -3.93 -16.99
CA LEU A 351 -5.25 -3.47 -16.04
C LEU A 351 -4.59 -4.66 -15.34
N ASN A 352 -5.37 -5.71 -15.06
CA ASN A 352 -4.86 -6.92 -14.47
C ASN A 352 -3.86 -7.64 -15.38
N HIS A 353 -4.16 -7.78 -16.66
CA HIS A 353 -3.29 -8.47 -17.60
C HIS A 353 -2.09 -7.62 -18.06
N TYR A 354 -2.25 -6.29 -18.10
CA TYR A 354 -1.14 -5.37 -18.35
C TYR A 354 -0.09 -5.37 -17.24
N ALA A 355 -0.48 -5.73 -16.02
CA ALA A 355 0.40 -5.73 -14.86
C ALA A 355 1.29 -6.98 -14.73
N LEU A 356 1.15 -7.96 -15.64
CA LEU A 356 1.99 -9.15 -15.69
C LEU A 356 3.43 -8.81 -16.10
N ALA A 357 4.39 -9.68 -15.79
CA ALA A 357 5.80 -9.34 -15.91
C ALA A 357 6.28 -9.21 -17.37
N ASN A 358 5.73 -10.03 -18.27
CA ASN A 358 6.15 -10.12 -19.67
C ASN A 358 5.09 -10.82 -20.54
N ARG A 359 5.26 -10.76 -21.87
CA ARG A 359 4.33 -11.36 -22.84
C ARG A 359 4.12 -12.87 -22.66
N LYS A 360 5.12 -13.60 -22.13
CA LYS A 360 4.98 -15.03 -21.84
C LYS A 360 3.99 -15.26 -20.70
N GLU A 361 4.10 -14.52 -19.60
CA GLU A 361 3.12 -14.61 -18.51
C GLU A 361 1.72 -14.19 -18.93
N LEU A 362 1.59 -13.16 -19.79
CA LEU A 362 0.32 -12.76 -20.38
C LEU A 362 -0.32 -13.91 -21.17
N ARG A 363 0.46 -14.53 -22.04
CA ARG A 363 0.03 -15.70 -22.82
C ARG A 363 -0.36 -16.86 -21.90
N ASP A 364 0.50 -17.21 -20.96
CA ASP A 364 0.29 -18.36 -20.07
C ASP A 364 -0.95 -18.15 -19.19
N THR A 365 -1.16 -16.94 -18.67
CA THR A 365 -2.36 -16.55 -17.92
C THR A 365 -3.62 -16.73 -18.77
N LEU A 366 -3.63 -16.24 -20.00
CA LEU A 366 -4.80 -16.34 -20.90
C LEU A 366 -5.08 -17.79 -21.33
N LEU A 367 -4.04 -18.57 -21.64
CA LEU A 367 -4.17 -19.99 -21.99
C LEU A 367 -4.66 -20.85 -20.82
N ARG A 368 -4.35 -20.46 -19.58
CA ARG A 368 -4.87 -21.12 -18.37
C ARG A 368 -6.28 -20.65 -17.99
N SER A 369 -6.80 -19.61 -18.61
CA SER A 369 -8.12 -19.08 -18.29
C SER A 369 -9.22 -20.12 -18.56
N PHE A 370 -10.22 -20.19 -17.68
CA PHE A 370 -11.38 -21.06 -17.85
C PHE A 370 -12.11 -20.85 -19.18
N GLU A 371 -12.10 -19.61 -19.66
CA GLU A 371 -12.67 -19.25 -20.96
C GLU A 371 -11.95 -19.99 -22.09
N PHE A 372 -10.63 -19.89 -22.15
CA PHE A 372 -9.84 -20.62 -23.15
C PHE A 372 -10.00 -22.14 -23.00
N GLN A 373 -9.92 -22.66 -21.77
CA GLN A 373 -10.03 -24.10 -21.51
C GLN A 373 -11.39 -24.66 -21.94
N ASN A 374 -12.47 -23.89 -21.83
CA ASN A 374 -13.79 -24.29 -22.31
C ASN A 374 -13.91 -24.18 -23.84
N GLN A 375 -13.36 -23.12 -24.45
CA GLN A 375 -13.31 -22.98 -25.90
C GLN A 375 -12.57 -24.16 -26.53
N VAL A 376 -11.40 -24.54 -26.00
CA VAL A 376 -10.62 -25.69 -26.49
C VAL A 376 -11.40 -27.01 -26.34
N LYS A 377 -12.07 -27.24 -25.22
CA LYS A 377 -12.92 -28.44 -25.04
C LYS A 377 -14.09 -28.49 -26.02
N TYR A 378 -14.64 -27.33 -26.37
CA TYR A 378 -15.72 -27.23 -27.37
C TYR A 378 -15.19 -27.52 -28.77
N TYR A 379 -14.05 -26.93 -29.15
CA TYR A 379 -13.41 -27.16 -30.46
C TYR A 379 -12.89 -28.59 -30.62
N ALA A 380 -12.42 -29.24 -29.56
CA ALA A 380 -11.95 -30.62 -29.62
C ALA A 380 -13.08 -31.66 -29.77
N LYS A 381 -14.35 -31.25 -29.66
CA LYS A 381 -15.54 -32.09 -29.86
C LYS A 381 -16.20 -31.90 -31.23
N GLN A 382 -15.71 -30.95 -32.02
CA GLN A 382 -16.07 -30.74 -33.42
C GLN A 382 -15.02 -31.42 -34.30
#